data_AF-A0A7Y1VYN7-F1
#
_entry.id   AF-A0A7Y1VYN7-F1
#
_cell.length_a   1.000
_cell.length_b   1.000
_cell.length_c   1.000
_cell.angle_alpha   90.00
_cell.angle_beta   90.00
_cell.angle_gamma   90.00
#
_symmetry.space_group_name_H-M   'P 1'
#
loop_
_entity.id
_entity.type
_entity.pdbx_description
1 polymer ?
#
loop_
_entity_poly.entity_id
_entity_poly.type
_entity_poly.pdbx_seq_one_letter_code
_entity_poly.pdbx_strand_id
1 'polypeptide(L)'
;MARKTHSPASHHQKLARFKLRYAFISISIATWIMAMVLPSLLMAQTPVSNQEIQALVQNLKNDPRGPYKDIRWFCEDGSIIPPKEKCPEPGGQQRARYKDEVARLQKSNHLFFGQILATTPLEDVWDARNYNSRLKQYQMEKYLRANDDGWIMRKGQYYRGAIQIEDESAWGIDFLSHLVTQDQVIKSQYFLLRQAIKDVPHRNDDNHTLSVRALSKTLSDSYPDFMQLRIKIHGQPDATDIQSVQSFYENHRNKLTVDQRSQMETLISDMQLLYQPIDVARLREITKNLPSEASITISLNIYLDELKAASSSGQVISTAEKLAQIRNEILTVKSKKGRLALLDLSNALEDIFLRSASSWKTGTLGETMEKICFMGMAAFGTGLIEAWEWDHISPVLTSYEREEMELLALNDYLNTARSMIEWGTGMINGVYRDVINQYTAFEPLAYSFQDDKIRSSILLPLGETVSQLGDFLAKHAQLTNKVLSLSNQSTLRGLNPGIAKGELVVVDGDVP
;
A
#
# COMPACT_ATOMS: atom_id res chain seq x y z
N MET A 1 28.72 -90.44 46.07
CA MET A 1 27.83 -89.72 47.02
C MET A 1 28.00 -88.23 46.82
N ALA A 2 27.17 -87.61 45.97
CA ALA A 2 27.22 -86.17 45.70
C ALA A 2 26.08 -85.47 46.44
N ARG A 3 26.42 -84.59 47.41
CA ARG A 3 25.47 -83.69 48.06
C ARG A 3 25.13 -82.54 47.12
N LYS A 4 23.84 -82.34 46.82
CA LYS A 4 23.30 -81.10 46.25
C LYS A 4 23.30 -80.02 47.33
N THR A 5 23.97 -78.90 47.07
CA THR A 5 23.78 -77.63 47.80
C THR A 5 22.93 -76.71 46.92
N HIS A 6 21.76 -76.31 47.41
CA HIS A 6 20.93 -75.27 46.79
C HIS A 6 21.49 -73.89 47.18
N SER A 7 21.83 -73.06 46.18
CA SER A 7 22.26 -71.69 46.36
C SER A 7 21.05 -70.72 46.33
N PRO A 8 20.97 -69.74 47.24
CA PRO A 8 19.80 -68.86 47.44
C PRO A 8 19.73 -67.66 46.47
N ALA A 9 20.43 -67.72 45.33
CA ALA A 9 20.59 -66.58 44.42
C ALA A 9 19.37 -66.27 43.52
N SER A 10 18.33 -67.11 43.51
CA SER A 10 17.24 -67.00 42.52
C SER A 10 16.13 -66.00 42.87
N HIS A 11 16.03 -65.56 44.14
CA HIS A 11 14.93 -64.70 44.59
C HIS A 11 15.24 -63.19 44.45
N HIS A 12 16.49 -62.79 44.69
CA HIS A 12 16.91 -61.39 44.60
C HIS A 12 17.03 -60.90 43.14
N GLN A 13 17.47 -61.75 42.20
CA GLN A 13 17.54 -61.38 40.79
C GLN A 13 16.15 -61.22 40.14
N LYS A 14 15.13 -61.97 40.59
CA LYS A 14 13.76 -61.82 40.10
C LYS A 14 13.12 -60.52 40.56
N LEU A 15 13.35 -60.10 41.82
CA LEU A 15 12.85 -58.81 42.34
C LEU A 15 13.48 -57.61 41.63
N ALA A 16 14.79 -57.67 41.35
CA ALA A 16 15.51 -56.59 40.66
C ALA A 16 15.00 -56.40 39.21
N ARG A 17 14.76 -57.50 38.47
CA ARG A 17 14.18 -57.45 37.12
C ARG A 17 12.73 -56.95 37.11
N PHE A 18 11.97 -57.23 38.16
CA PHE A 18 10.59 -56.75 38.29
C PHE A 18 10.54 -55.24 38.57
N LYS A 19 11.40 -54.73 39.46
CA LYS A 19 11.55 -53.30 39.74
C LYS A 19 12.03 -52.51 38.51
N LEU A 20 12.96 -53.07 37.74
CA LEU A 20 13.47 -52.43 36.52
C LEU A 20 12.40 -52.35 35.42
N ARG A 21 11.61 -53.42 35.23
CA ARG A 21 10.48 -53.41 34.28
C ARG A 21 9.38 -52.43 34.69
N TYR A 22 9.06 -52.35 35.98
CA TYR A 22 8.10 -51.36 36.48
C TYR A 22 8.60 -49.92 36.28
N ALA A 23 9.89 -49.65 36.53
CA ALA A 23 10.49 -48.34 36.29
C ALA A 23 10.49 -47.94 34.81
N PHE A 24 10.76 -48.87 33.89
CA PHE A 24 10.68 -48.60 32.45
C PHE A 24 9.25 -48.33 31.98
N ILE A 25 8.27 -49.09 32.48
CA ILE A 25 6.85 -48.89 32.13
C ILE A 25 6.34 -47.55 32.69
N SER A 26 6.70 -47.18 33.91
CA SER A 26 6.28 -45.90 34.49
C SER A 26 6.94 -44.70 33.83
N ILE A 27 8.20 -44.80 33.38
CA ILE A 27 8.87 -43.75 32.59
C ILE A 27 8.25 -43.63 31.19
N SER A 28 7.91 -44.73 30.53
CA SER A 28 7.22 -44.71 29.23
C SER A 28 5.80 -44.16 29.32
N ILE A 29 5.05 -44.46 30.38
CA ILE A 29 3.71 -43.89 30.61
C ILE A 29 3.81 -42.39 30.92
N ALA A 30 4.78 -41.96 31.74
CA ALA A 30 4.99 -40.55 32.04
C ALA A 30 5.41 -39.75 30.80
N THR A 31 6.25 -40.30 29.93
CA THR A 31 6.64 -39.65 28.66
C THR A 31 5.50 -39.63 27.64
N TRP A 32 4.65 -40.66 27.58
CA TRP A 32 3.44 -40.64 26.75
C TRP A 32 2.38 -39.66 27.25
N ILE A 33 2.15 -39.58 28.57
CA ILE A 33 1.24 -38.60 29.16
C ILE A 33 1.78 -37.18 28.94
N MET A 34 3.09 -36.96 29.08
CA MET A 34 3.71 -35.65 28.81
C MET A 34 3.61 -35.29 27.32
N ALA A 35 3.78 -36.25 26.40
CA ALA A 35 3.60 -36.04 24.96
C ALA A 35 2.14 -35.81 24.52
N MET A 36 1.15 -36.33 25.26
CA MET A 36 -0.28 -36.10 25.00
C MET A 36 -0.84 -34.85 25.70
N VAL A 37 -0.23 -34.40 26.81
CA VAL A 37 -0.69 -33.22 27.55
C VAL A 37 -0.04 -31.93 27.03
N LEU A 38 1.19 -31.97 26.50
CA LEU A 38 1.84 -30.78 25.94
C LEU A 38 1.08 -30.10 24.76
N PRO A 39 0.42 -30.83 23.83
CA PRO A 39 -0.37 -30.19 22.78
C PRO A 39 -1.64 -29.50 23.32
N SER A 40 -2.19 -29.97 24.44
CA SER A 40 -3.42 -29.41 25.02
C SER A 40 -3.21 -28.08 25.76
N LEU A 41 -1.96 -27.75 26.10
CA LEU A 41 -1.59 -26.47 26.71
C LEU A 41 -1.26 -25.38 25.68
N LEU A 42 -1.14 -25.73 24.39
CA LEU A 42 -1.22 -24.78 23.29
C LEU A 42 -2.69 -24.55 22.95
N MET A 43 -3.42 -23.95 23.88
CA MET A 43 -4.68 -23.27 23.57
C MET A 43 -4.34 -22.10 22.65
N ALA A 44 -4.16 -22.38 21.35
CA ALA A 44 -4.35 -21.35 20.33
C ALA A 44 -5.75 -20.77 20.60
N GLN A 45 -5.80 -19.49 20.95
CA GLN A 45 -7.08 -18.82 21.20
C GLN A 45 -7.97 -19.07 19.99
N THR A 46 -9.17 -19.60 20.21
CA THR A 46 -10.13 -19.81 19.11
C THR A 46 -10.32 -18.48 18.38
N PRO A 47 -10.12 -18.45 17.05
CA PRO A 47 -10.23 -17.22 16.29
C PRO A 47 -11.63 -16.63 16.47
N VAL A 48 -11.70 -15.31 16.66
CA VAL A 48 -12.97 -14.58 16.75
C VAL A 48 -13.70 -14.72 15.42
N SER A 49 -15.00 -15.00 15.46
CA SER A 49 -15.79 -15.21 14.25
C SER A 49 -15.99 -13.92 13.45
N ASN A 50 -16.21 -14.02 12.14
CA ASN A 50 -16.43 -12.83 11.29
C ASN A 50 -17.66 -12.01 11.74
N GLN A 51 -18.70 -12.67 12.26
CA GLN A 51 -19.89 -11.98 12.79
C GLN A 51 -19.56 -11.15 14.04
N GLU A 52 -18.73 -11.69 14.94
CA GLU A 52 -18.25 -10.96 16.11
C GLU A 52 -17.31 -9.81 15.72
N ILE A 53 -16.45 -10.02 14.71
CA ILE A 53 -15.57 -8.96 14.17
C ILE A 53 -16.41 -7.84 13.56
N GLN A 54 -17.43 -8.18 12.77
CA GLN A 54 -18.34 -7.19 12.17
C GLN A 54 -19.07 -6.37 13.25
N ALA A 55 -19.56 -7.03 14.31
CA ALA A 55 -20.17 -6.35 15.44
C ALA A 55 -19.17 -5.43 16.16
N LEU A 56 -17.93 -5.88 16.36
CA LEU A 56 -16.86 -5.06 16.92
C LEU A 56 -16.59 -3.83 16.05
N VAL A 57 -16.45 -3.98 14.73
CA VAL A 57 -16.25 -2.87 13.78
C VAL A 57 -17.36 -1.81 13.94
N GLN A 58 -18.63 -2.21 14.01
CA GLN A 58 -19.74 -1.27 14.21
C GLN A 58 -19.69 -0.57 15.58
N ASN A 59 -19.26 -1.28 16.62
CA ASN A 59 -19.05 -0.67 17.94
C ASN A 59 -17.91 0.35 17.90
N LEU A 60 -16.78 0.02 17.27
CA LEU A 60 -15.64 0.93 17.14
C LEU A 60 -15.99 2.20 16.34
N LYS A 61 -16.73 2.07 15.23
CA LYS A 61 -17.24 3.22 14.44
C LYS A 61 -18.02 4.22 15.30
N ASN A 62 -18.72 3.73 16.33
CA ASN A 62 -19.56 4.54 17.22
C ASN A 62 -18.90 4.94 18.54
N ASP A 63 -17.71 4.43 18.83
CA ASP A 63 -16.98 4.70 20.07
C ASP A 63 -16.20 6.02 19.96
N PRO A 64 -16.27 6.92 20.97
CA PRO A 64 -15.56 8.21 20.94
C PRO A 64 -14.03 8.08 20.89
N ARG A 65 -13.48 6.90 21.20
CA ARG A 65 -12.04 6.59 21.13
C ARG A 65 -11.71 5.58 20.03
N GLY A 66 -12.70 5.13 19.25
CA GLY A 66 -12.51 4.09 18.24
C GLY A 66 -11.83 2.84 18.83
N PRO A 67 -10.73 2.34 18.25
CA PRO A 67 -10.00 1.15 18.72
C PRO A 67 -9.18 1.38 20.02
N TYR A 68 -9.16 2.60 20.56
CA TYR A 68 -8.27 2.98 21.66
C TYR A 68 -8.95 2.97 23.03
N LYS A 69 -8.16 2.59 24.05
CA LYS A 69 -8.58 2.45 25.45
C LYS A 69 -8.28 3.72 26.25
N ASP A 70 -7.01 4.01 26.45
CA ASP A 70 -6.48 5.16 27.19
C ASP A 70 -5.08 5.53 26.70
N ILE A 71 -4.66 6.77 26.97
CA ILE A 71 -3.31 7.26 26.63
C ILE A 71 -2.35 6.89 27.76
N ARG A 72 -1.15 6.43 27.41
CA ARG A 72 -0.07 6.09 28.34
C ARG A 72 1.26 6.56 27.78
N TRP A 73 2.23 6.73 28.68
CA TRP A 73 3.64 6.80 28.31
C TRP A 73 4.19 5.39 28.20
N PHE A 74 4.92 5.14 27.13
CA PHE A 74 5.72 3.93 26.91
C PHE A 74 7.18 4.33 27.04
N CYS A 75 7.80 3.95 28.15
CA CYS A 75 9.14 4.36 28.50
C CYS A 75 10.18 3.38 27.94
N GLU A 76 11.43 3.84 27.77
CA GLU A 76 12.56 3.04 27.25
C GLU A 76 12.89 1.83 28.14
N ASP A 77 12.60 1.92 29.44
CA ASP A 77 12.75 0.81 30.40
C ASP A 77 11.64 -0.27 30.29
N GLY A 78 10.72 -0.11 29.34
CA GLY A 78 9.57 -0.99 29.12
C GLY A 78 8.39 -0.73 30.05
N SER A 79 8.47 0.23 30.96
CA SER A 79 7.36 0.59 31.84
C SER A 79 6.26 1.35 31.07
N ILE A 80 5.01 1.13 31.49
CA ILE A 80 3.83 1.81 30.94
C ILE A 80 3.15 2.58 32.05
N ILE A 81 3.28 3.91 32.02
CA ILE A 81 2.82 4.78 33.11
C ILE A 81 1.68 5.71 32.67
N PRO A 82 0.87 6.22 33.61
CA PRO A 82 -0.17 7.22 33.31
C PRO A 82 0.39 8.49 32.64
N PRO A 83 -0.40 9.19 31.81
CA PRO A 83 0.06 10.36 31.06
C PRO A 83 0.42 11.58 31.94
N LYS A 84 0.02 11.57 33.22
CA LYS A 84 0.35 12.61 34.22
C LYS A 84 1.70 12.40 34.89
N GLU A 85 2.31 11.23 34.70
CA GLU A 85 3.62 10.89 35.23
C GLU A 85 4.68 11.09 34.14
N LYS A 86 5.96 11.14 34.54
CA LYS A 86 7.09 11.24 33.61
C LYS A 86 7.85 9.93 33.61
N CYS A 87 8.30 9.51 32.43
CA CYS A 87 9.19 8.37 32.33
C CYS A 87 10.44 8.61 33.19
N PRO A 88 10.98 7.56 33.84
CA PRO A 88 12.21 7.67 34.63
C PRO A 88 13.38 8.22 33.80
N GLU A 89 13.44 7.86 32.53
CA GLU A 89 14.42 8.34 31.56
C GLU A 89 13.74 9.14 30.41
N PRO A 90 14.41 10.16 29.85
CA PRO A 90 13.95 10.83 28.63
C PRO A 90 13.88 9.85 27.45
N GLY A 91 12.91 10.03 26.55
CA GLY A 91 12.79 9.23 25.32
C GLY A 91 11.49 8.42 25.21
N GLY A 92 10.71 8.31 26.28
CA GLY A 92 9.41 7.65 26.22
C GLY A 92 8.46 8.32 25.21
N GLN A 93 7.56 7.53 24.63
CA GLN A 93 6.59 7.98 23.63
C GLN A 93 5.17 7.94 24.21
N GLN A 94 4.38 8.99 24.00
CA GLN A 94 3.00 9.05 24.48
C GLN A 94 2.05 8.63 23.36
N ARG A 95 1.26 7.59 23.62
CA ARG A 95 0.26 7.11 22.64
C ARG A 95 -0.89 6.39 23.31
N ALA A 96 -1.91 6.06 22.53
CA ALA A 96 -2.99 5.21 22.96
C ALA A 96 -2.57 3.74 23.14
N ARG A 97 -3.20 3.08 24.13
CA ARG A 97 -3.33 1.62 24.18
C ARG A 97 -4.55 1.17 23.40
N TYR A 98 -4.49 -0.02 22.83
CA TYR A 98 -5.65 -0.67 22.22
C TYR A 98 -6.67 -1.13 23.27
N LYS A 99 -7.95 -1.17 22.89
CA LYS A 99 -8.99 -1.89 23.64
C LYS A 99 -8.65 -3.39 23.69
N ASP A 100 -9.12 -4.07 24.73
CA ASP A 100 -8.74 -5.47 24.99
C ASP A 100 -9.25 -6.39 23.86
N GLU A 101 -10.41 -6.07 23.28
CA GLU A 101 -11.00 -6.76 22.14
C GLU A 101 -10.15 -6.60 20.87
N VAL A 102 -9.57 -5.42 20.65
CA VAL A 102 -8.67 -5.13 19.53
C VAL A 102 -7.33 -5.85 19.71
N ALA A 103 -6.75 -5.78 20.91
CA ALA A 103 -5.52 -6.50 21.23
C ALA A 103 -5.70 -8.04 21.14
N ARG A 104 -6.90 -8.55 21.41
CA ARG A 104 -7.25 -9.96 21.20
C ARG A 104 -7.22 -10.32 19.72
N LEU A 105 -7.85 -9.52 18.85
CA LEU A 105 -7.85 -9.76 17.39
C LEU A 105 -6.44 -9.86 16.80
N GLN A 106 -5.51 -9.03 17.27
CA GLN A 106 -4.10 -9.08 16.84
C GLN A 106 -3.49 -10.46 17.12
N LYS A 107 -3.83 -11.10 18.25
CA LYS A 107 -3.27 -12.38 18.68
C LYS A 107 -4.01 -13.59 18.09
N SER A 108 -5.34 -13.53 18.00
CA SER A 108 -6.17 -14.67 17.61
C SER A 108 -6.45 -14.76 16.11
N ASN A 109 -6.51 -13.63 15.42
CA ASN A 109 -6.94 -13.54 14.02
C ASN A 109 -5.91 -12.89 13.10
N HIS A 110 -4.77 -12.42 13.65
CA HIS A 110 -3.77 -11.64 12.91
C HIS A 110 -4.40 -10.41 12.23
N LEU A 111 -5.31 -9.73 12.94
CA LEU A 111 -6.01 -8.51 12.50
C LEU A 111 -5.57 -7.30 13.32
N PHE A 112 -5.14 -6.24 12.64
CA PHE A 112 -4.47 -5.11 13.28
C PHE A 112 -5.23 -3.80 13.10
N PHE A 113 -6.24 -3.55 13.93
CA PHE A 113 -7.09 -2.35 13.84
C PHE A 113 -6.48 -1.11 14.48
N GLY A 114 -6.51 0.02 13.76
CA GLY A 114 -6.12 1.33 14.25
C GLY A 114 -4.63 1.41 14.54
N GLN A 115 -3.81 0.87 13.64
CA GLN A 115 -2.40 0.66 13.90
C GLN A 115 -1.67 1.96 14.25
N ILE A 116 -0.96 1.93 15.37
CA ILE A 116 0.01 2.93 15.80
C ILE A 116 1.38 2.38 15.43
N LEU A 117 2.10 3.04 14.52
CA LEU A 117 3.40 2.57 14.06
C LEU A 117 4.47 2.88 15.10
N ALA A 118 4.40 4.06 15.72
CA ALA A 118 5.28 4.46 16.81
C ALA A 118 5.31 3.38 17.92
N THR A 119 6.52 3.01 18.36
CA THR A 119 6.84 1.90 19.29
C THR A 119 6.51 0.47 18.83
N THR A 120 6.03 0.25 17.59
CA THR A 120 5.90 -1.11 17.05
C THR A 120 7.24 -1.58 16.46
N PRO A 121 7.70 -2.82 16.69
CA PRO A 121 8.89 -3.34 16.02
C PRO A 121 8.78 -3.30 14.49
N LEU A 122 9.87 -2.96 13.80
CA LEU A 122 9.88 -2.79 12.33
C LEU A 122 9.50 -4.08 11.61
N GLU A 123 10.02 -5.21 12.09
CA GLU A 123 9.77 -6.55 11.57
C GLU A 123 8.32 -7.01 11.76
N ASP A 124 7.65 -6.53 12.80
CA ASP A 124 6.25 -6.86 13.06
C ASP A 124 5.33 -6.13 12.06
N VAL A 125 5.64 -4.89 11.68
CA VAL A 125 4.90 -4.17 10.64
C VAL A 125 5.23 -4.74 9.26
N TRP A 126 6.50 -5.01 8.98
CA TRP A 126 6.89 -5.64 7.71
C TRP A 126 6.29 -7.03 7.57
N ASP A 127 6.16 -7.79 8.66
CA ASP A 127 5.38 -9.04 8.74
C ASP A 127 5.70 -10.06 7.64
N ALA A 128 6.99 -10.22 7.32
CA ALA A 128 7.45 -11.07 6.21
C ALA A 128 6.96 -12.54 6.34
N ARG A 129 6.78 -13.03 7.58
CA ARG A 129 6.30 -14.39 7.86
C ARG A 129 4.86 -14.63 7.45
N ASN A 130 4.04 -13.58 7.36
CA ASN A 130 2.65 -13.65 6.94
C ASN A 130 2.43 -12.82 5.67
N TYR A 131 3.38 -12.92 4.72
CA TYR A 131 3.30 -12.24 3.42
C TYR A 131 3.05 -10.73 3.54
N ASN A 132 3.69 -10.07 4.51
CA ASN A 132 3.54 -8.64 4.77
C ASN A 132 2.10 -8.21 5.12
N SER A 133 1.31 -9.13 5.69
CA SER A 133 -0.11 -8.91 5.98
C SER A 133 -0.35 -7.65 6.80
N ARG A 134 0.41 -7.42 7.87
CA ARG A 134 0.20 -6.23 8.72
C ARG A 134 0.37 -4.89 7.99
N LEU A 135 1.42 -4.73 7.17
CA LEU A 135 1.60 -3.55 6.32
C LEU A 135 0.46 -3.42 5.30
N LYS A 136 0.07 -4.51 4.65
CA LYS A 136 -1.05 -4.50 3.69
C LYS A 136 -2.37 -4.12 4.36
N GLN A 137 -2.60 -4.59 5.59
CA GLN A 137 -3.73 -4.18 6.42
C GLN A 137 -3.67 -2.69 6.75
N TYR A 138 -2.50 -2.13 7.07
CA TYR A 138 -2.35 -0.69 7.30
C TYR A 138 -2.84 0.14 6.10
N GLN A 139 -2.49 -0.29 4.88
CA GLN A 139 -2.92 0.35 3.64
C GLN A 139 -4.42 0.17 3.38
N MET A 140 -4.96 -1.02 3.67
CA MET A 140 -6.41 -1.28 3.65
C MET A 140 -7.16 -0.36 4.61
N GLU A 141 -6.63 -0.13 5.81
CA GLU A 141 -7.26 0.77 6.79
C GLU A 141 -7.24 2.22 6.33
N LYS A 142 -6.16 2.68 5.71
CA LYS A 142 -6.12 4.03 5.11
C LYS A 142 -7.19 4.19 4.04
N TYR A 143 -7.34 3.20 3.17
CA TYR A 143 -8.40 3.15 2.17
C TYR A 143 -9.80 3.19 2.79
N LEU A 144 -10.07 2.32 3.77
CA LEU A 144 -11.38 2.28 4.45
C LEU A 144 -11.67 3.61 5.16
N ARG A 145 -10.68 4.23 5.77
CA ARG A 145 -10.83 5.55 6.40
C ARG A 145 -11.16 6.64 5.38
N ALA A 146 -10.55 6.62 4.21
CA ALA A 146 -10.86 7.57 3.14
C ALA A 146 -12.29 7.39 2.59
N ASN A 147 -12.75 6.14 2.50
CA ASN A 147 -14.03 5.82 1.84
C ASN A 147 -15.24 5.66 2.78
N ASP A 148 -15.02 5.57 4.10
CA ASP A 148 -16.07 5.35 5.10
C ASP A 148 -16.04 6.39 6.25
N ASP A 149 -15.67 7.63 5.94
CA ASP A 149 -15.61 8.76 6.89
C ASP A 149 -14.86 8.38 8.17
N GLY A 150 -13.61 7.94 8.00
CA GLY A 150 -12.76 7.48 9.10
C GLY A 150 -13.00 6.04 9.55
N TRP A 151 -13.92 5.27 8.95
CA TRP A 151 -14.15 3.86 9.27
C TRP A 151 -14.25 3.61 10.80
N ILE A 152 -13.50 2.68 11.39
CA ILE A 152 -13.45 2.44 12.85
C ILE A 152 -13.00 3.65 13.69
N MET A 153 -12.45 4.68 13.04
CA MET A 153 -12.06 5.96 13.61
C MET A 153 -13.10 7.07 13.35
N ARG A 154 -14.30 6.77 12.85
CA ARG A 154 -15.33 7.79 12.52
C ARG A 154 -15.59 8.80 13.64
N LYS A 155 -15.74 8.34 14.89
CA LYS A 155 -15.77 9.22 16.06
C LYS A 155 -14.40 9.35 16.75
N GLY A 156 -13.60 8.29 16.70
CA GLY A 156 -12.25 8.24 17.30
C GLY A 156 -11.22 9.19 16.67
N GLN A 157 -11.45 9.72 15.47
CA GLN A 157 -10.54 10.65 14.77
C GLN A 157 -10.28 11.94 15.56
N TYR A 158 -11.17 12.26 16.50
CA TYR A 158 -11.06 13.40 17.41
C TYR A 158 -10.48 13.02 18.79
N TYR A 159 -9.99 11.79 18.96
CA TYR A 159 -9.37 11.36 20.21
C TYR A 159 -7.93 11.88 20.30
N ARG A 160 -7.78 13.07 20.90
CA ARG A 160 -6.51 13.78 21.05
C ARG A 160 -5.46 12.94 21.77
N GLY A 161 -4.24 12.89 21.22
CA GLY A 161 -3.08 12.24 21.85
C GLY A 161 -3.02 10.72 21.67
N ALA A 162 -3.91 10.15 20.85
CA ALA A 162 -3.85 8.74 20.51
C ALA A 162 -2.62 8.37 19.68
N ILE A 163 -2.27 9.25 18.72
CA ILE A 163 -1.15 9.14 17.80
C ILE A 163 -0.45 10.50 17.74
N GLN A 164 0.88 10.50 17.72
CA GLN A 164 1.71 11.68 17.49
C GLN A 164 2.36 11.54 16.11
N ILE A 165 2.06 12.46 15.21
CA ILE A 165 2.54 12.37 13.81
C ILE A 165 4.06 12.46 13.73
N GLU A 166 4.70 13.17 14.66
CA GLU A 166 6.16 13.28 14.75
C GLU A 166 6.81 11.91 15.02
N ASP A 167 6.27 11.17 16.00
CA ASP A 167 6.76 9.84 16.36
C ASP A 167 6.48 8.82 15.26
N GLU A 168 5.31 8.90 14.62
CA GLU A 168 4.99 8.07 13.44
C GLU A 168 5.91 8.35 12.27
N SER A 169 6.28 9.61 12.04
CA SER A 169 7.14 10.03 10.92
C SER A 169 8.58 9.64 11.16
N ALA A 170 9.09 9.81 12.40
CA ALA A 170 10.40 9.32 12.80
C ALA A 170 10.48 7.79 12.65
N TRP A 171 9.48 7.07 13.16
CA TRP A 171 9.37 5.63 12.99
C TRP A 171 9.33 5.22 11.52
N GLY A 172 8.56 5.92 10.68
CA GLY A 172 8.43 5.60 9.26
C GLY A 172 9.71 5.84 8.47
N ILE A 173 10.50 6.87 8.82
CA ILE A 173 11.85 7.08 8.27
C ILE A 173 12.73 5.88 8.60
N ASP A 174 12.72 5.42 9.84
CA ASP A 174 13.53 4.28 10.28
C ASP A 174 13.09 2.98 9.61
N PHE A 175 11.78 2.73 9.55
CA PHE A 175 11.18 1.59 8.88
C PHE A 175 11.56 1.52 7.39
N LEU A 176 11.30 2.58 6.64
CA LEU A 176 11.59 2.60 5.20
C LEU A 176 13.09 2.58 4.93
N SER A 177 13.89 3.30 5.74
CA SER A 177 15.36 3.23 5.67
C SER A 177 15.87 1.82 5.91
N HIS A 178 15.27 1.07 6.84
CA HIS A 178 15.62 -0.32 7.10
C HIS A 178 15.28 -1.20 5.89
N LEU A 179 14.10 -1.06 5.30
CA LEU A 179 13.69 -1.86 4.13
C LEU A 179 14.58 -1.62 2.91
N VAL A 180 14.90 -0.37 2.57
CA VAL A 180 15.70 -0.04 1.38
C VAL A 180 17.17 -0.47 1.48
N THR A 181 17.66 -0.82 2.67
CA THR A 181 19.00 -1.41 2.82
C THR A 181 19.05 -2.87 2.37
N GLN A 182 17.90 -3.53 2.24
CA GLN A 182 17.81 -4.94 1.90
C GLN A 182 17.57 -5.11 0.39
N ASP A 183 18.64 -5.45 -0.35
CA ASP A 183 18.57 -5.64 -1.80
C ASP A 183 17.49 -6.66 -2.23
N GLN A 184 17.25 -7.70 -1.41
CA GLN A 184 16.21 -8.70 -1.70
C GLN A 184 14.79 -8.14 -1.60
N VAL A 185 14.53 -7.22 -0.66
CA VAL A 185 13.23 -6.54 -0.55
C VAL A 185 12.99 -5.71 -1.81
N ILE A 186 13.98 -4.94 -2.26
CA ILE A 186 13.88 -4.13 -3.48
C ILE A 186 13.62 -5.01 -4.71
N LYS A 187 14.31 -6.15 -4.84
CA LYS A 187 14.17 -7.05 -5.99
C LYS A 187 12.84 -7.79 -6.03
N SER A 188 12.36 -8.29 -4.88
CA SER A 188 11.21 -9.20 -4.82
C SER A 188 9.89 -8.52 -4.45
N GLN A 189 9.94 -7.31 -3.88
CA GLN A 189 8.79 -6.60 -3.35
C GLN A 189 8.75 -5.14 -3.82
N TYR A 190 9.32 -4.84 -5.00
CA TYR A 190 9.46 -3.48 -5.51
C TYR A 190 8.13 -2.71 -5.50
N PHE A 191 7.06 -3.34 -6.01
CA PHE A 191 5.72 -2.75 -6.02
C PHE A 191 5.22 -2.46 -4.61
N LEU A 192 5.24 -3.45 -3.71
CA LEU A 192 4.78 -3.28 -2.33
C LEU A 192 5.59 -2.22 -1.58
N LEU A 193 6.90 -2.16 -1.80
CA LEU A 193 7.79 -1.15 -1.23
C LEU A 193 7.40 0.27 -1.71
N ARG A 194 7.12 0.46 -2.99
CA ARG A 194 6.60 1.75 -3.50
C ARG A 194 5.27 2.12 -2.86
N GLN A 195 4.36 1.15 -2.71
CA GLN A 195 3.08 1.38 -2.02
C GLN A 195 3.29 1.75 -0.55
N ALA A 196 4.22 1.09 0.15
CA ALA A 196 4.56 1.41 1.53
C ALA A 196 5.07 2.85 1.67
N ILE A 197 5.88 3.32 0.74
CA ILE A 197 6.39 4.70 0.72
C ILE A 197 5.26 5.71 0.49
N LYS A 198 4.26 5.40 -0.34
CA LYS A 198 3.07 6.26 -0.45
C LYS A 198 2.31 6.38 0.88
N ASP A 199 2.28 5.29 1.65
CA ASP A 199 1.36 5.17 2.77
C ASP A 199 1.93 5.45 4.15
N VAL A 200 3.19 5.09 4.40
CA VAL A 200 3.88 5.27 5.68
C VAL A 200 4.37 6.71 5.80
N PRO A 201 4.09 7.42 6.90
CA PRO A 201 4.56 8.79 7.09
C PRO A 201 6.09 8.82 7.25
N HIS A 202 6.79 9.58 6.42
CA HIS A 202 8.27 9.65 6.47
C HIS A 202 8.87 10.94 5.89
N ARG A 203 8.02 11.92 5.58
CA ARG A 203 8.47 13.23 5.09
C ARG A 203 8.74 14.12 6.30
N ASN A 204 9.95 14.63 6.41
CA ASN A 204 10.27 15.65 7.40
C ASN A 204 9.36 16.86 7.19
N ASP A 205 8.91 17.45 8.28
CA ASP A 205 8.02 18.61 8.28
C ASP A 205 8.60 19.72 7.40
N ASP A 206 7.96 19.97 6.25
CA ASP A 206 8.20 21.20 5.50
C ASP A 206 7.74 22.39 6.36
N ASN A 207 8.27 23.59 6.09
CA ASN A 207 7.84 24.83 6.76
C ASN A 207 6.31 24.99 6.76
N HIS A 208 5.62 24.50 5.73
CA HIS A 208 4.16 24.48 5.64
C HIS A 208 3.51 23.48 6.61
N THR A 209 4.13 22.33 6.89
CA THR A 209 3.62 21.38 7.89
C THR A 209 3.71 21.98 9.30
N LEU A 210 4.84 22.63 9.61
CA LEU A 210 5.00 23.39 10.86
C LEU A 210 4.02 24.56 10.94
N SER A 211 3.80 25.27 9.83
CA SER A 211 2.83 26.37 9.73
C SER A 211 1.39 25.88 9.95
N VAL A 212 0.96 24.81 9.28
CA VAL A 212 -0.37 24.17 9.47
C VAL A 212 -0.56 23.79 10.94
N ARG A 213 0.45 23.23 11.61
CA ARG A 213 0.37 22.90 13.04
C ARG A 213 0.30 24.13 13.94
N ALA A 214 1.11 25.15 13.67
CA ALA A 214 1.12 26.38 14.44
C ALA A 214 -0.20 27.15 14.29
N LEU A 215 -0.67 27.33 13.06
CA LEU A 215 -1.92 28.02 12.74
C LEU A 215 -3.13 27.27 13.25
N SER A 216 -3.20 25.94 13.07
CA SER A 216 -4.31 25.15 13.61
C SER A 216 -4.39 25.24 15.13
N LYS A 217 -3.25 25.23 15.83
CA LYS A 217 -3.18 25.46 17.27
C LYS A 217 -3.69 26.85 17.65
N THR A 218 -3.12 27.91 17.07
CA THR A 218 -3.52 29.31 17.34
C THR A 218 -5.00 29.57 17.05
N LEU A 219 -5.52 29.02 15.96
CA LEU A 219 -6.94 29.08 15.60
C LEU A 219 -7.81 28.34 16.63
N SER A 220 -7.39 27.16 17.09
CA SER A 220 -8.16 26.42 18.10
C SER A 220 -8.13 27.06 19.48
N ASP A 221 -7.03 27.72 19.84
CA ASP A 221 -6.88 28.43 21.12
C ASP A 221 -7.72 29.73 21.13
N SER A 222 -7.81 30.42 19.98
CA SER A 222 -8.58 31.67 19.83
C SER A 222 -10.04 31.48 19.39
N TYR A 223 -10.37 30.36 18.77
CA TYR A 223 -11.72 30.00 18.32
C TYR A 223 -12.01 28.52 18.67
N PRO A 224 -12.56 28.24 19.88
CA PRO A 224 -12.74 26.88 20.40
C PRO A 224 -13.54 25.93 19.50
N ASP A 225 -14.46 26.44 18.67
CA ASP A 225 -15.21 25.63 17.71
C ASP A 225 -14.30 24.95 16.67
N PHE A 226 -13.10 25.48 16.42
CA PHE A 226 -12.11 24.89 15.51
C PHE A 226 -11.35 23.70 16.12
N MET A 227 -11.51 23.45 17.43
CA MET A 227 -10.76 22.41 18.15
C MET A 227 -10.91 21.02 17.54
N GLN A 228 -12.11 20.67 17.05
CA GLN A 228 -12.35 19.37 16.41
C GLN A 228 -11.49 19.18 15.15
N LEU A 229 -11.48 20.18 14.26
CA LEU A 229 -10.65 20.14 13.06
C LEU A 229 -9.16 20.14 13.41
N ARG A 230 -8.74 20.93 14.40
CA ARG A 230 -7.36 20.92 14.89
C ARG A 230 -6.93 19.55 15.41
N ILE A 231 -7.79 18.81 16.11
CA ILE A 231 -7.45 17.45 16.56
C ILE A 231 -7.25 16.52 15.36
N LYS A 232 -8.13 16.59 14.35
CA LYS A 232 -8.01 15.77 13.13
C LYS A 232 -6.73 16.08 12.36
N ILE A 233 -6.49 17.36 12.04
CA ILE A 233 -5.32 17.85 11.28
C ILE A 233 -4.00 17.56 12.03
N HIS A 234 -4.00 17.57 13.35
CA HIS A 234 -2.80 17.25 14.13
C HIS A 234 -2.55 15.75 14.28
N GLY A 235 -3.60 14.94 14.35
CA GLY A 235 -3.50 13.50 14.59
C GLY A 235 -3.28 12.69 13.32
N GLN A 236 -4.10 12.95 12.30
CA GLN A 236 -4.12 12.19 11.04
C GLN A 236 -4.53 13.11 9.88
N PRO A 237 -3.68 14.08 9.49
CA PRO A 237 -3.99 15.01 8.42
C PRO A 237 -4.13 14.28 7.08
N ASP A 238 -5.14 14.68 6.30
CA ASP A 238 -5.44 14.14 4.97
C ASP A 238 -5.80 15.26 3.98
N ALA A 239 -5.65 15.02 2.68
CA ALA A 239 -6.02 15.99 1.63
C ALA A 239 -7.51 16.36 1.68
N THR A 240 -8.38 15.43 2.07
CA THR A 240 -9.81 15.65 2.27
C THR A 240 -10.11 16.65 3.40
N ASP A 241 -9.17 16.89 4.31
CA ASP A 241 -9.33 17.87 5.38
C ASP A 241 -9.35 19.31 4.85
N ILE A 242 -8.77 19.58 3.68
CA ILE A 242 -8.84 20.91 3.04
C ILE A 242 -10.31 21.32 2.88
N GLN A 243 -11.15 20.42 2.37
CA GLN A 243 -12.56 20.70 2.17
C GLN A 243 -13.31 20.89 3.50
N SER A 244 -12.89 20.17 4.54
CA SER A 244 -13.46 20.31 5.89
C SER A 244 -13.12 21.67 6.50
N VAL A 245 -11.89 22.15 6.33
CA VAL A 245 -11.45 23.49 6.79
C VAL A 245 -12.10 24.59 5.96
N GLN A 246 -12.20 24.43 4.64
CA GLN A 246 -12.93 25.36 3.78
C GLN A 246 -14.41 25.47 4.18
N SER A 247 -15.08 24.34 4.38
CA SER A 247 -16.49 24.31 4.79
C SER A 247 -16.69 24.96 6.16
N PHE A 248 -15.77 24.71 7.10
CA PHE A 248 -15.80 25.36 8.41
C PHE A 248 -15.61 26.87 8.29
N TYR A 249 -14.66 27.30 7.45
CA TYR A 249 -14.38 28.71 7.20
C TYR A 249 -15.64 29.42 6.69
N GLU A 250 -16.30 28.88 5.68
CA GLU A 250 -17.52 29.47 5.12
C GLU A 250 -18.67 29.50 6.15
N ASN A 251 -18.87 28.42 6.91
CA ASN A 251 -19.94 28.33 7.90
C ASN A 251 -19.76 29.26 9.12
N HIS A 252 -18.52 29.61 9.45
CA HIS A 252 -18.19 30.46 10.60
C HIS A 252 -17.69 31.85 10.21
N ARG A 253 -17.61 32.16 8.91
CA ARG A 253 -16.95 33.36 8.36
C ARG A 253 -17.39 34.66 9.01
N ASN A 254 -18.67 34.78 9.32
CA ASN A 254 -19.27 35.98 9.92
C ASN A 254 -18.99 36.11 11.43
N LYS A 255 -18.58 35.03 12.09
CA LYS A 255 -18.25 34.97 13.52
C LYS A 255 -16.75 35.13 13.79
N LEU A 256 -15.92 34.95 12.76
CA LEU A 256 -14.46 35.06 12.86
C LEU A 256 -14.01 36.52 12.81
N THR A 257 -12.99 36.86 13.60
CA THR A 257 -12.33 38.17 13.51
C THR A 257 -11.54 38.31 12.20
N VAL A 258 -11.14 39.53 11.84
CA VAL A 258 -10.29 39.76 10.65
C VAL A 258 -9.00 38.93 10.70
N ASP A 259 -8.35 38.88 11.87
CA ASP A 259 -7.14 38.10 12.11
C ASP A 259 -7.38 36.59 11.97
N GLN A 260 -8.46 36.08 12.56
CA GLN A 260 -8.84 34.66 12.44
C GLN A 260 -9.18 34.26 11.00
N ARG A 261 -9.84 35.15 10.24
CA ARG A 261 -10.12 34.92 8.82
C ARG A 261 -8.82 34.84 8.02
N SER A 262 -7.88 35.75 8.26
CA SER A 262 -6.56 35.71 7.63
C SER A 262 -5.80 34.43 7.98
N GLN A 263 -5.77 34.03 9.25
CA GLN A 263 -5.14 32.78 9.69
C GLN A 263 -5.80 31.54 9.07
N MET A 264 -7.13 31.54 8.90
CA MET A 264 -7.86 30.45 8.24
C MET A 264 -7.53 30.37 6.75
N GLU A 265 -7.43 31.50 6.06
CA GLU A 265 -7.01 31.58 4.65
C GLU A 265 -5.57 31.10 4.48
N THR A 266 -4.64 31.51 5.37
CA THR A 266 -3.26 31.01 5.36
C THR A 266 -3.21 29.52 5.66
N LEU A 267 -3.99 29.01 6.63
CA LEU A 267 -4.08 27.59 6.92
C LEU A 267 -4.57 26.79 5.71
N ILE A 268 -5.64 27.24 5.05
CA ILE A 268 -6.17 26.60 3.83
C ILE A 268 -5.10 26.60 2.73
N SER A 269 -4.41 27.74 2.53
CA SER A 269 -3.33 27.85 1.54
C SER A 269 -2.16 26.91 1.85
N ASP A 270 -1.72 26.84 3.11
CA ASP A 270 -0.62 25.94 3.51
C ASP A 270 -1.02 24.47 3.38
N MET A 271 -2.26 24.11 3.72
CA MET A 271 -2.78 22.76 3.50
C MET A 271 -2.88 22.46 2.00
N GLN A 272 -3.38 23.38 1.18
CA GLN A 272 -3.42 23.22 -0.27
C GLN A 272 -2.03 23.04 -0.85
N LEU A 273 -1.03 23.78 -0.35
CA LEU A 273 0.35 23.64 -0.80
C LEU A 273 0.99 22.33 -0.34
N LEU A 274 0.67 21.87 0.88
CA LEU A 274 1.12 20.57 1.42
C LEU A 274 0.58 19.40 0.59
N TYR A 275 -0.65 19.51 0.10
CA TYR A 275 -1.31 18.50 -0.73
C TYR A 275 -1.33 18.86 -2.22
N GLN A 276 -0.59 19.89 -2.63
CA GLN A 276 -0.51 20.26 -4.05
C GLN A 276 0.25 19.17 -4.81
N PRO A 277 -0.06 18.99 -6.10
CA PRO A 277 0.74 18.15 -6.98
C PRO A 277 2.22 18.54 -6.89
N ILE A 278 3.09 17.55 -6.66
CA ILE A 278 4.53 17.77 -6.47
C ILE A 278 5.08 18.63 -7.61
N ASP A 279 5.68 19.77 -7.24
CA ASP A 279 6.31 20.69 -8.18
C ASP A 279 7.79 20.34 -8.40
N VAL A 280 8.38 20.92 -9.44
CA VAL A 280 9.77 20.67 -9.82
C VAL A 280 10.74 21.09 -8.71
N ALA A 281 10.41 22.11 -7.92
CA ALA A 281 11.27 22.58 -6.84
C ALA A 281 11.39 21.51 -5.74
N ARG A 282 10.28 20.88 -5.37
CA ARG A 282 10.28 19.79 -4.39
C ARG A 282 11.06 18.57 -4.88
N LEU A 283 10.95 18.23 -6.17
CA LEU A 283 11.74 17.15 -6.75
C LEU A 283 13.25 17.43 -6.66
N ARG A 284 13.68 18.68 -6.90
CA ARG A 284 15.09 19.08 -6.72
C ARG A 284 15.57 18.95 -5.29
N GLU A 285 14.73 19.23 -4.30
CA GLU A 285 15.10 19.00 -2.89
C GLU A 285 15.34 17.52 -2.61
N ILE A 286 14.56 16.62 -3.22
CA ILE A 286 14.75 15.17 -3.07
C ILE A 286 16.02 14.72 -3.79
N THR A 287 16.36 15.26 -4.97
CA THR A 287 17.59 14.87 -5.70
C THR A 287 18.87 15.24 -4.95
N LYS A 288 18.86 16.23 -4.06
CA LYS A 288 20.01 16.55 -3.17
C LYS A 288 20.39 15.40 -2.24
N ASN A 289 19.50 14.43 -2.03
CA ASN A 289 19.78 13.25 -1.22
C ASN A 289 20.48 12.13 -2.01
N LEU A 290 20.66 12.30 -3.31
CA LEU A 290 21.34 11.37 -4.20
C LEU A 290 22.83 11.72 -4.34
N PRO A 291 23.72 10.74 -4.60
CA PRO A 291 25.11 11.01 -4.92
C PRO A 291 25.23 11.83 -6.21
N SER A 292 25.93 12.97 -6.19
CA SER A 292 26.03 13.91 -7.33
C SER A 292 26.59 13.26 -8.59
N GLU A 293 27.56 12.36 -8.42
CA GLU A 293 28.27 11.67 -9.51
C GLU A 293 27.55 10.42 -10.04
N ALA A 294 26.44 10.01 -9.44
CA ALA A 294 25.67 8.87 -9.95
C ALA A 294 24.95 9.22 -11.26
N SER A 295 24.97 8.31 -12.24
CA SER A 295 24.36 8.51 -13.56
C SER A 295 22.87 8.88 -13.46
N ILE A 296 22.11 8.16 -12.63
CA ILE A 296 20.72 8.48 -12.32
C ILE A 296 20.53 9.91 -11.80
N THR A 297 21.42 10.43 -10.95
CA THR A 297 21.31 11.79 -10.39
C THR A 297 21.48 12.85 -11.47
N ILE A 298 22.49 12.69 -12.31
CA ILE A 298 22.76 13.60 -13.44
C ILE A 298 21.56 13.59 -14.38
N SER A 299 21.08 12.39 -14.74
CA SER A 299 19.96 12.23 -15.67
C SER A 299 18.65 12.80 -15.12
N LEU A 300 18.38 12.63 -13.82
CA LEU A 300 17.21 13.24 -13.16
C LEU A 300 17.28 14.77 -13.16
N ASN A 301 18.45 15.36 -12.89
CA ASN A 301 18.58 16.81 -12.89
C ASN A 301 18.34 17.40 -14.29
N ILE A 302 18.90 16.78 -15.34
CA ILE A 302 18.63 17.18 -16.74
C ILE A 302 17.12 17.09 -17.03
N TYR A 303 16.49 15.97 -16.69
CA TYR A 303 15.05 15.81 -16.84
C TYR A 303 14.24 16.92 -16.14
N LEU A 304 14.61 17.28 -14.89
CA LEU A 304 13.94 18.33 -14.14
C LEU A 304 14.14 19.75 -14.70
N ASP A 305 15.24 19.99 -15.42
CA ASP A 305 15.47 21.25 -16.14
C ASP A 305 14.58 21.34 -17.39
N GLU A 306 14.36 20.23 -18.09
CA GLU A 306 13.63 20.17 -19.35
C GLU A 306 12.11 19.97 -19.19
N LEU A 307 11.67 19.41 -18.06
CA LEU A 307 10.28 18.99 -17.83
C LEU A 307 9.22 20.07 -18.10
N LYS A 308 9.49 21.33 -17.72
CA LYS A 308 8.54 22.45 -17.90
C LYS A 308 8.39 22.88 -19.37
N ALA A 309 9.41 22.69 -20.19
CA ALA A 309 9.41 23.09 -21.59
C ALA A 309 8.84 22.01 -22.52
N ALA A 310 8.81 20.75 -22.06
CA ALA A 310 8.32 19.62 -22.83
C ALA A 310 6.80 19.70 -23.10
N SER A 311 6.38 19.22 -24.27
CA SER A 311 4.97 18.95 -24.58
C SER A 311 4.40 17.83 -23.70
N SER A 312 3.08 17.66 -23.64
CA SER A 312 2.47 16.56 -22.88
C SER A 312 2.98 15.18 -23.31
N SER A 313 3.22 14.95 -24.60
CA SER A 313 3.85 13.72 -25.12
C SER A 313 5.31 13.59 -24.65
N GLY A 314 6.11 14.65 -24.79
CA GLY A 314 7.50 14.65 -24.32
C GLY A 314 7.63 14.43 -22.82
N GLN A 315 6.70 14.95 -22.02
CA GLN A 315 6.62 14.68 -20.59
C GLN A 315 6.30 13.22 -20.30
N VAL A 316 5.33 12.61 -20.99
CA VAL A 316 4.99 11.19 -20.83
C VAL A 316 6.20 10.30 -21.13
N ILE A 317 6.86 10.54 -22.27
CA ILE A 317 8.04 9.80 -22.73
C ILE A 317 9.16 9.90 -21.70
N SER A 318 9.63 11.12 -21.42
CA SER A 318 10.76 11.35 -20.53
C SER A 318 10.49 10.89 -19.09
N THR A 319 9.25 11.03 -18.60
CA THR A 319 8.88 10.55 -17.26
C THR A 319 8.87 9.02 -17.18
N ALA A 320 8.36 8.33 -18.21
CA ALA A 320 8.39 6.87 -18.27
C ALA A 320 9.83 6.33 -18.25
N GLU A 321 10.71 6.96 -19.02
CA GLU A 321 12.14 6.61 -19.03
C GLU A 321 12.77 6.81 -17.66
N LYS A 322 12.49 7.92 -16.96
CA LYS A 322 13.01 8.14 -15.61
C LYS A 322 12.45 7.14 -14.60
N LEU A 323 11.16 6.77 -14.69
CA LEU A 323 10.58 5.72 -13.85
C LEU A 323 11.31 4.37 -14.04
N ALA A 324 11.51 3.96 -15.30
CA ALA A 324 12.24 2.74 -15.65
C ALA A 324 13.71 2.80 -15.21
N GLN A 325 14.37 3.95 -15.41
CA GLN A 325 15.76 4.15 -15.01
C GLN A 325 15.93 4.05 -13.50
N ILE A 326 15.03 4.66 -12.71
CA ILE A 326 15.03 4.53 -11.24
C ILE A 326 14.94 3.05 -10.85
N ARG A 327 14.00 2.30 -11.43
CA ARG A 327 13.84 0.87 -11.11
C ARG A 327 15.11 0.07 -11.43
N ASN A 328 15.75 0.33 -12.57
CA ASN A 328 16.95 -0.37 -13.00
C ASN A 328 18.20 0.01 -12.19
N GLU A 329 18.34 1.28 -11.84
CA GLU A 329 19.56 1.82 -11.22
C GLU A 329 19.49 1.91 -9.69
N ILE A 330 18.34 1.67 -9.03
CA ILE A 330 18.19 1.83 -7.58
C ILE A 330 19.23 1.04 -6.77
N LEU A 331 19.64 -0.14 -7.24
CA LEU A 331 20.64 -0.96 -6.55
C LEU A 331 22.09 -0.47 -6.76
N THR A 332 22.33 0.40 -7.74
CA THR A 332 23.64 1.03 -7.96
C THR A 332 23.92 2.06 -6.86
N VAL A 333 22.88 2.77 -6.39
CA VAL A 333 22.96 3.67 -5.23
C VAL A 333 23.06 2.85 -3.95
N LYS A 334 24.12 3.07 -3.15
CA LYS A 334 24.37 2.31 -1.92
C LYS A 334 23.88 3.00 -0.65
N SER A 335 23.66 4.31 -0.68
CA SER A 335 23.21 5.05 0.50
C SER A 335 21.73 4.78 0.77
N LYS A 336 21.38 4.48 2.03
CA LYS A 336 19.98 4.31 2.47
C LYS A 336 19.11 5.52 2.12
N LYS A 337 19.66 6.72 2.34
CA LYS A 337 19.00 8.00 2.05
C LYS A 337 18.76 8.18 0.55
N GLY A 338 19.71 7.77 -0.29
CA GLY A 338 19.59 7.86 -1.74
C GLY A 338 18.58 6.87 -2.30
N ARG A 339 18.56 5.62 -1.81
CA ARG A 339 17.55 4.63 -2.23
C ARG A 339 16.13 5.03 -1.86
N LEU A 340 15.93 5.54 -0.64
CA LEU A 340 14.64 6.09 -0.22
C LEU A 340 14.23 7.28 -1.12
N ALA A 341 15.15 8.22 -1.35
CA ALA A 341 14.90 9.37 -2.23
C ALA A 341 14.55 8.97 -3.67
N LEU A 342 15.17 7.92 -4.23
CA LEU A 342 14.81 7.40 -5.55
C LEU A 342 13.38 6.84 -5.60
N LEU A 343 12.93 6.16 -4.54
CA LEU A 343 11.56 5.64 -4.49
C LEU A 343 10.52 6.74 -4.25
N ASP A 344 10.87 7.76 -3.46
CA ASP A 344 10.07 8.99 -3.34
C ASP A 344 9.91 9.69 -4.69
N LEU A 345 11.02 9.86 -5.42
CA LEU A 345 11.01 10.40 -6.77
C LEU A 345 10.16 9.53 -7.70
N SER A 346 10.29 8.20 -7.63
CA SER A 346 9.48 7.30 -8.45
C SER A 346 7.98 7.46 -8.20
N ASN A 347 7.54 7.64 -6.95
CA ASN A 347 6.12 7.91 -6.66
C ASN A 347 5.70 9.30 -7.17
N ALA A 348 6.54 10.32 -7.01
CA ALA A 348 6.24 11.66 -7.48
C ALA A 348 6.20 11.79 -9.01
N LEU A 349 7.07 11.06 -9.71
CA LEU A 349 7.10 10.99 -11.16
C LEU A 349 5.88 10.26 -11.72
N GLU A 350 5.35 9.24 -11.03
CA GLU A 350 4.08 8.60 -11.42
C GLU A 350 2.93 9.61 -11.43
N ASP A 351 2.86 10.51 -10.44
CA ASP A 351 1.81 11.55 -10.42
C ASP A 351 1.96 12.54 -11.59
N ILE A 352 3.19 12.91 -11.94
CA ILE A 352 3.47 13.74 -13.12
C ILE A 352 3.04 13.00 -14.39
N PHE A 353 3.45 11.73 -14.52
CA PHE A 353 3.12 10.88 -15.66
C PHE A 353 1.61 10.82 -15.88
N LEU A 354 0.81 10.56 -14.84
CA LEU A 354 -0.65 10.46 -14.93
C LEU A 354 -1.27 11.76 -15.43
N ARG A 355 -0.82 12.92 -14.93
CA ARG A 355 -1.29 14.23 -15.38
C ARG A 355 -0.94 14.48 -16.85
N SER A 356 0.30 14.25 -17.24
CA SER A 356 0.75 14.44 -18.62
C SER A 356 0.07 13.47 -19.59
N ALA A 357 -0.13 12.20 -19.19
CA ALA A 357 -0.81 11.17 -19.97
C ALA A 357 -2.29 11.49 -20.23
N SER A 358 -2.99 12.07 -19.25
CA SER A 358 -4.38 12.53 -19.42
C SER A 358 -4.49 13.70 -20.43
N SER A 359 -3.44 14.53 -20.48
CA SER A 359 -3.34 15.72 -21.32
C SER A 359 -2.88 15.40 -22.75
N TRP A 360 -2.13 14.32 -22.96
CA TRP A 360 -1.72 13.88 -24.29
C TRP A 360 -2.90 13.26 -25.04
N LYS A 361 -3.45 13.99 -26.01
CA LYS A 361 -4.43 13.49 -26.98
C LYS A 361 -3.69 13.03 -28.24
N THR A 362 -3.91 11.79 -28.64
CA THR A 362 -3.28 11.19 -29.84
C THR A 362 -4.18 11.43 -31.05
N GLY A 363 -3.59 11.91 -32.15
CA GLY A 363 -4.26 12.16 -33.42
C GLY A 363 -4.06 11.07 -34.46
N THR A 364 -3.02 10.24 -34.33
CA THR A 364 -2.70 9.16 -35.28
C THR A 364 -2.60 7.79 -34.59
N LEU A 365 -2.70 6.72 -35.38
CA LEU A 365 -2.47 5.35 -34.90
C LEU A 365 -1.09 5.19 -34.27
N GLY A 366 -0.05 5.71 -34.93
CA GLY A 366 1.33 5.67 -34.45
C GLY A 366 1.47 6.33 -33.08
N GLU A 367 0.88 7.51 -32.88
CA GLU A 367 0.88 8.19 -31.59
C GLU A 367 0.12 7.41 -30.50
N THR A 368 -0.99 6.75 -30.83
CA THR A 368 -1.70 5.88 -29.88
C THR A 368 -0.84 4.68 -29.46
N MET A 369 -0.14 4.05 -30.41
CA MET A 369 0.78 2.96 -30.13
C MET A 369 1.99 3.43 -29.32
N GLU A 370 2.62 4.55 -29.71
CA GLU A 370 3.71 5.16 -28.95
C GLU A 370 3.31 5.44 -27.50
N LYS A 371 2.12 6.03 -27.29
CA LYS A 371 1.59 6.27 -25.96
C LYS A 371 1.43 4.98 -25.15
N ILE A 372 0.93 3.90 -25.75
CA ILE A 372 0.82 2.58 -25.10
C ILE A 372 2.20 2.04 -24.72
N CYS A 373 3.20 2.16 -25.59
CA CYS A 373 4.57 1.71 -25.32
C CYS A 373 5.15 2.39 -24.07
N PHE A 374 5.09 3.72 -24.00
CA PHE A 374 5.62 4.46 -22.85
C PHE A 374 4.78 4.30 -21.58
N MET A 375 3.47 4.08 -21.70
CA MET A 375 2.65 3.64 -20.56
C MET A 375 3.05 2.28 -20.04
N GLY A 376 3.44 1.35 -20.92
CA GLY A 376 4.01 0.07 -20.52
C GLY A 376 5.35 0.20 -19.82
N MET A 377 6.24 1.05 -20.34
CA MET A 377 7.51 1.35 -19.70
C MET A 377 7.31 1.98 -18.31
N ALA A 378 6.32 2.86 -18.16
CA ALA A 378 5.97 3.43 -16.86
C ALA A 378 5.35 2.37 -15.92
N ALA A 379 4.51 1.46 -16.43
CA ALA A 379 3.99 0.32 -15.65
C ALA A 379 5.12 -0.60 -15.16
N PHE A 380 6.16 -0.82 -15.97
CA PHE A 380 7.40 -1.43 -15.51
C PHE A 380 8.11 -0.56 -14.45
N GLY A 381 8.38 0.72 -14.71
CA GLY A 381 9.08 1.59 -13.75
C GLY A 381 8.37 1.74 -12.39
N THR A 382 7.05 1.53 -12.36
CA THR A 382 6.22 1.58 -11.13
C THR A 382 6.08 0.24 -10.41
N GLY A 383 6.59 -0.85 -10.98
CA GLY A 383 6.50 -2.19 -10.38
C GLY A 383 5.21 -2.95 -10.72
N LEU A 384 4.32 -2.42 -11.55
CA LEU A 384 3.10 -3.12 -11.97
C LEU A 384 3.39 -4.29 -12.91
N ILE A 385 4.44 -4.17 -13.73
CA ILE A 385 4.92 -5.21 -14.65
C ILE A 385 6.30 -5.65 -14.19
N GLU A 386 6.58 -6.94 -14.11
CA GLU A 386 7.89 -7.44 -13.73
C GLU A 386 8.95 -7.23 -14.81
N ALA A 387 10.23 -7.26 -14.43
CA ALA A 387 11.33 -7.04 -15.38
C ALA A 387 11.29 -8.05 -16.55
N TRP A 388 11.08 -9.33 -16.25
CA TRP A 388 10.99 -10.37 -17.27
C TRP A 388 9.73 -10.24 -18.15
N GLU A 389 8.62 -9.74 -17.60
CA GLU A 389 7.40 -9.47 -18.37
C GLU A 389 7.64 -8.32 -19.35
N TRP A 390 8.30 -7.25 -18.90
CA TRP A 390 8.69 -6.11 -19.73
C TRP A 390 9.67 -6.51 -20.85
N ASP A 391 10.69 -7.31 -20.53
CA ASP A 391 11.65 -7.82 -21.51
C ASP A 391 10.96 -8.65 -22.59
N HIS A 392 9.88 -9.36 -22.25
CA HIS A 392 9.11 -10.16 -23.20
C HIS A 392 8.23 -9.31 -24.13
N ILE A 393 7.58 -8.27 -23.62
CA ILE A 393 6.60 -7.49 -24.40
C ILE A 393 7.18 -6.26 -25.09
N SER A 394 8.27 -5.69 -24.57
CA SER A 394 8.85 -4.47 -25.11
C SER A 394 9.23 -4.54 -26.59
N PRO A 395 9.76 -5.65 -27.15
CA PRO A 395 10.08 -5.72 -28.58
C PRO A 395 8.85 -5.59 -29.50
N VAL A 396 7.68 -6.03 -29.03
CA VAL A 396 6.42 -5.85 -29.76
C VAL A 396 5.92 -4.42 -29.58
N LEU A 397 6.00 -3.89 -28.36
CA LEU A 397 5.51 -2.55 -28.04
C LEU A 397 6.30 -1.43 -28.69
N THR A 398 7.57 -1.63 -29.08
CA THR A 398 8.39 -0.66 -29.82
C THR A 398 8.12 -0.62 -31.32
N SER A 399 7.22 -1.47 -31.84
CA SER A 399 6.92 -1.51 -33.28
C SER A 399 6.12 -0.30 -33.80
N TYR A 400 5.76 0.66 -32.94
CA TYR A 400 5.10 1.92 -33.32
C TYR A 400 5.94 2.80 -34.25
N GLU A 401 7.26 2.58 -34.31
CA GLU A 401 8.19 3.35 -35.16
C GLU A 401 8.07 3.00 -36.66
N ARG A 402 7.33 1.94 -37.01
CA ARG A 402 7.17 1.53 -38.41
C ARG A 402 6.22 2.47 -39.14
N GLU A 403 6.60 2.86 -40.36
CA GLU A 403 5.75 3.68 -41.24
C GLU A 403 4.48 2.92 -41.67
N GLU A 404 4.58 1.61 -41.87
CA GLU A 404 3.48 0.73 -42.25
C GLU A 404 3.45 -0.53 -41.38
N MET A 405 2.24 -1.03 -41.12
CA MET A 405 2.02 -2.23 -40.29
C MET A 405 0.90 -3.09 -40.86
N GLU A 406 1.17 -4.39 -40.98
CA GLU A 406 0.14 -5.36 -41.33
C GLU A 406 -0.92 -5.48 -40.22
N LEU A 407 -2.17 -5.73 -40.62
CA LEU A 407 -3.29 -5.86 -39.68
C LEU A 407 -3.05 -6.93 -38.60
N LEU A 408 -2.38 -8.03 -38.97
CA LEU A 408 -2.00 -9.09 -38.04
C LEU A 408 -1.02 -8.58 -36.98
N ALA A 409 0.03 -7.86 -37.39
CA ALA A 409 1.00 -7.27 -36.47
C ALA A 409 0.35 -6.23 -35.54
N LEU A 410 -0.63 -5.45 -36.05
CA LEU A 410 -1.39 -4.51 -35.24
C LEU A 410 -2.27 -5.21 -34.21
N ASN A 411 -2.86 -6.36 -34.55
CA ASN A 411 -3.61 -7.19 -33.63
C ASN A 411 -2.70 -7.83 -32.55
N ASP A 412 -1.49 -8.26 -32.93
CA ASP A 412 -0.50 -8.78 -31.98
C ASP A 412 -0.04 -7.69 -31.00
N TYR A 413 0.15 -6.46 -31.49
CA TYR A 413 0.39 -5.28 -30.64
C TYR A 413 -0.74 -5.08 -29.62
N LEU A 414 -1.99 -5.04 -30.09
CA LEU A 414 -3.15 -4.85 -29.24
C LEU A 414 -3.26 -5.95 -28.17
N ASN A 415 -3.04 -7.21 -28.53
CA ASN A 415 -3.10 -8.34 -27.60
C ASN A 415 -1.98 -8.29 -26.56
N THR A 416 -0.79 -7.84 -26.97
CA THR A 416 0.34 -7.60 -26.06
C THR A 416 0.00 -6.49 -25.07
N ALA A 417 -0.54 -5.37 -25.55
CA ALA A 417 -0.95 -4.24 -24.72
C ALA A 417 -2.08 -4.60 -23.74
N ARG A 418 -3.04 -5.45 -24.15
CA ARG A 418 -4.08 -5.99 -23.25
C ARG A 418 -3.50 -6.86 -22.15
N SER A 419 -2.55 -7.74 -22.51
CA SER A 419 -1.92 -8.65 -21.54
C SER A 419 -1.16 -7.88 -20.46
N MET A 420 -0.55 -6.74 -20.81
CA MET A 420 0.06 -5.83 -19.85
C MET A 420 -0.93 -5.30 -18.80
N ILE A 421 -2.16 -4.93 -19.18
CA ILE A 421 -3.19 -4.49 -18.22
C ILE A 421 -3.57 -5.63 -17.26
N GLU A 422 -3.68 -6.85 -17.80
CA GLU A 422 -4.01 -8.04 -17.01
C GLU A 422 -2.90 -8.40 -16.03
N TRP A 423 -1.64 -8.36 -16.44
CA TRP A 423 -0.50 -8.61 -15.57
C TRP A 423 -0.37 -7.53 -14.50
N GLY A 424 -0.54 -6.25 -14.86
CA GLY A 424 -0.55 -5.16 -13.88
C GLY A 424 -1.67 -5.30 -12.84
N THR A 425 -2.87 -5.68 -13.28
CA THR A 425 -3.98 -6.00 -12.37
C THR A 425 -3.66 -7.24 -11.52
N GLY A 426 -3.01 -8.23 -12.13
CA GLY A 426 -2.51 -9.45 -11.49
C GLY A 426 -1.48 -9.16 -10.40
N MET A 427 -0.60 -8.16 -10.57
CA MET A 427 0.37 -7.72 -9.56
C MET A 427 -0.34 -7.20 -8.31
N ILE A 428 -1.31 -6.29 -8.48
CA ILE A 428 -2.12 -5.75 -7.36
C ILE A 428 -2.84 -6.90 -6.64
N ASN A 429 -3.44 -7.82 -7.40
CA ASN A 429 -4.13 -8.98 -6.85
C ASN A 429 -3.15 -9.91 -6.10
N GLY A 430 -2.02 -10.27 -6.71
CA GLY A 430 -1.01 -11.13 -6.10
C GLY A 430 -0.45 -10.56 -4.80
N VAL A 431 -0.36 -9.23 -4.69
CA VAL A 431 0.12 -8.55 -3.49
C VAL A 431 -0.97 -8.44 -2.43
N TYR A 432 -2.21 -8.06 -2.77
CA TYR A 432 -3.22 -7.68 -1.77
C TYR A 432 -4.36 -8.69 -1.53
N ARG A 433 -4.56 -9.69 -2.40
CA ARG A 433 -5.74 -10.57 -2.36
C ARG A 433 -5.99 -11.20 -1.01
N ASP A 434 -4.95 -11.66 -0.33
CA ASP A 434 -5.11 -12.37 0.94
C ASP A 434 -5.73 -11.45 2.02
N VAL A 435 -5.25 -10.20 2.10
CA VAL A 435 -5.80 -9.20 3.03
C VAL A 435 -7.18 -8.71 2.59
N ILE A 436 -7.41 -8.54 1.29
CA ILE A 436 -8.74 -8.19 0.75
C ILE A 436 -9.75 -9.27 1.17
N ASN A 437 -9.47 -10.54 0.88
CA ASN A 437 -10.35 -11.65 1.23
C ASN A 437 -10.59 -11.75 2.74
N GLN A 438 -9.55 -11.53 3.55
CA GLN A 438 -9.65 -11.53 5.00
C GLN A 438 -10.61 -10.42 5.49
N TYR A 439 -10.50 -9.21 4.95
CA TYR A 439 -11.34 -8.07 5.35
C TYR A 439 -12.76 -8.16 4.78
N THR A 440 -12.94 -8.55 3.52
CA THR A 440 -14.26 -8.68 2.87
C THR A 440 -15.19 -9.63 3.63
N ALA A 441 -14.64 -10.57 4.39
CA ALA A 441 -15.41 -11.50 5.21
C ALA A 441 -16.18 -10.83 6.37
N PHE A 442 -15.81 -9.62 6.79
CA PHE A 442 -16.49 -8.85 7.85
C PHE A 442 -16.74 -7.37 7.52
N GLU A 443 -16.05 -6.79 6.53
CA GLU A 443 -16.17 -5.41 6.05
C GLU A 443 -16.27 -5.40 4.51
N PRO A 444 -17.49 -5.41 3.94
CA PRO A 444 -17.69 -5.49 2.48
C PRO A 444 -17.02 -4.36 1.68
N LEU A 445 -16.83 -3.17 2.26
CA LEU A 445 -16.16 -2.05 1.59
C LEU A 445 -14.72 -2.38 1.17
N ALA A 446 -14.07 -3.32 1.85
CA ALA A 446 -12.71 -3.75 1.51
C ALA A 446 -12.60 -4.40 0.13
N TYR A 447 -13.70 -4.92 -0.44
CA TYR A 447 -13.69 -5.54 -1.77
C TYR A 447 -13.25 -4.54 -2.87
N SER A 448 -13.65 -3.27 -2.73
CA SER A 448 -13.35 -2.21 -3.69
C SER A 448 -11.92 -1.64 -3.57
N PHE A 449 -11.10 -2.16 -2.64
CA PHE A 449 -9.70 -1.75 -2.48
C PHE A 449 -8.86 -2.02 -3.74
N GLN A 450 -9.09 -3.17 -4.39
CA GLN A 450 -8.38 -3.50 -5.63
C GLN A 450 -8.70 -2.51 -6.74
N ASP A 451 -9.97 -2.18 -6.92
CA ASP A 451 -10.42 -1.19 -7.90
C ASP A 451 -9.80 0.19 -7.66
N ASP A 452 -9.70 0.60 -6.40
CA ASP A 452 -9.06 1.86 -6.01
C ASP A 452 -7.58 1.91 -6.38
N LYS A 453 -6.84 0.82 -6.10
CA LYS A 453 -5.44 0.69 -6.50
C LYS A 453 -5.25 0.68 -8.01
N ILE A 454 -6.18 0.08 -8.78
CA ILE A 454 -6.14 0.12 -10.25
C ILE A 454 -6.40 1.54 -10.75
N ARG A 455 -7.47 2.20 -10.26
CA ARG A 455 -7.89 3.54 -10.72
C ARG A 455 -6.90 4.63 -10.37
N SER A 456 -6.17 4.50 -9.26
CA SER A 456 -5.14 5.44 -8.83
C SER A 456 -3.76 5.19 -9.47
N SER A 457 -3.66 4.26 -10.42
CA SER A 457 -2.41 3.85 -11.07
C SER A 457 -2.40 4.11 -12.57
N ILE A 458 -1.26 3.84 -13.21
CA ILE A 458 -1.06 3.91 -14.67
C ILE A 458 -2.02 2.98 -15.45
N LEU A 459 -2.55 1.93 -14.80
CA LEU A 459 -3.41 0.94 -15.46
C LEU A 459 -4.70 1.54 -16.02
N LEU A 460 -5.29 2.54 -15.35
CA LEU A 460 -6.53 3.16 -15.81
C LEU A 460 -6.34 3.89 -17.15
N PRO A 461 -5.45 4.90 -17.27
CA PRO A 461 -5.26 5.60 -18.53
C PRO A 461 -4.62 4.69 -19.61
N LEU A 462 -3.86 3.65 -19.21
CA LEU A 462 -3.40 2.62 -20.14
C LEU A 462 -4.57 1.83 -20.73
N GLY A 463 -5.50 1.36 -19.89
CA GLY A 463 -6.71 0.65 -20.32
C GLY A 463 -7.56 1.47 -21.29
N GLU A 464 -7.73 2.76 -21.01
CA GLU A 464 -8.43 3.68 -21.90
C GLU A 464 -7.72 3.81 -23.26
N THR A 465 -6.40 3.94 -23.28
CA THR A 465 -5.62 4.08 -24.52
C THR A 465 -5.60 2.78 -25.34
N VAL A 466 -5.52 1.63 -24.68
CA VAL A 466 -5.63 0.30 -25.33
C VAL A 466 -7.03 0.07 -25.90
N SER A 467 -8.07 0.55 -25.21
CA SER A 467 -9.44 0.55 -25.76
C SER A 467 -9.53 1.35 -27.05
N GLN A 468 -8.94 2.56 -27.10
CA GLN A 468 -8.94 3.40 -28.30
C GLN A 468 -8.27 2.69 -29.48
N LEU A 469 -7.14 2.01 -29.24
CA LEU A 469 -6.48 1.19 -30.26
C LEU A 469 -7.37 0.03 -30.73
N GLY A 470 -8.05 -0.64 -29.82
CA GLY A 470 -8.96 -1.74 -30.16
C GLY A 470 -10.17 -1.28 -30.96
N ASP A 471 -10.74 -0.12 -30.66
CA ASP A 471 -11.84 0.49 -31.44
C ASP A 471 -11.37 0.86 -32.84
N PHE A 472 -10.15 1.41 -32.97
CA PHE A 472 -9.52 1.68 -34.26
C PHE A 472 -9.39 0.40 -35.08
N LEU A 473 -8.84 -0.67 -34.49
CA LEU A 473 -8.65 -1.95 -35.18
C LEU A 473 -9.98 -2.56 -35.63
N ALA A 474 -10.99 -2.57 -34.75
CA ALA A 474 -12.31 -3.13 -35.06
C ALA A 474 -12.96 -2.42 -36.26
N LYS A 475 -12.85 -1.08 -36.31
CA LYS A 475 -13.36 -0.27 -37.41
C LYS A 475 -12.70 -0.61 -38.76
N HIS A 476 -11.38 -0.80 -38.78
CA HIS A 476 -10.63 -1.05 -40.02
C HIS A 476 -10.67 -2.52 -40.47
N ALA A 477 -10.75 -3.45 -39.53
CA ALA A 477 -10.89 -4.88 -39.80
C ALA A 477 -12.34 -5.30 -40.13
N GLN A 478 -13.30 -4.36 -40.13
CA GLN A 478 -14.74 -4.62 -40.26
C GLN A 478 -15.26 -5.67 -39.24
N LEU A 479 -14.59 -5.77 -38.08
CA LEU A 479 -14.97 -6.69 -37.02
C LEU A 479 -16.12 -6.07 -36.23
N THR A 480 -17.34 -6.56 -36.45
CA THR A 480 -18.52 -6.16 -35.69
C THR A 480 -18.79 -7.16 -34.57
N ASN A 481 -18.25 -6.88 -33.38
CA ASN A 481 -18.77 -7.47 -32.15
C ASN A 481 -19.82 -6.52 -31.57
N LYS A 482 -20.97 -7.04 -31.16
CA LYS A 482 -22.00 -6.33 -30.37
C LYS A 482 -22.23 -7.08 -29.07
N VAL A 483 -21.50 -6.71 -28.03
CA VAL A 483 -21.76 -7.19 -26.67
C VAL A 483 -22.58 -6.13 -25.93
N LEU A 484 -23.88 -6.39 -25.79
CA LEU A 484 -24.84 -5.47 -25.19
C LEU A 484 -24.90 -4.11 -25.93
N SER A 485 -25.41 -3.06 -25.28
CA SER A 485 -25.46 -1.68 -25.78
C SER A 485 -24.26 -0.83 -25.32
N LEU A 486 -23.12 -1.45 -25.04
CA LEU A 486 -21.92 -0.78 -24.54
C LEU A 486 -21.13 -0.10 -25.67
N SER A 487 -20.57 1.08 -25.41
CA SER A 487 -19.79 1.85 -26.39
C SER A 487 -18.32 1.39 -26.49
N ASN A 488 -17.74 0.83 -25.42
CA ASN A 488 -16.30 0.53 -25.33
C ASN A 488 -16.04 -0.99 -25.44
N GLN A 489 -16.54 -1.62 -26.49
CA GLN A 489 -16.55 -3.09 -26.59
C GLN A 489 -15.17 -3.70 -26.80
N SER A 490 -14.22 -2.93 -27.30
CA SER A 490 -12.80 -3.32 -27.44
C SER A 490 -12.11 -3.59 -26.10
N THR A 491 -12.70 -3.19 -24.97
CA THR A 491 -12.21 -3.55 -23.62
C THR A 491 -12.57 -4.98 -23.21
N LEU A 492 -13.52 -5.62 -23.90
CA LEU A 492 -13.99 -6.96 -23.58
C LEU A 492 -13.05 -8.00 -24.21
N ARG A 493 -12.50 -8.87 -23.37
CA ARG A 493 -11.71 -10.03 -23.80
C ARG A 493 -12.49 -11.30 -23.51
N GLY A 494 -12.66 -12.15 -24.53
CA GLY A 494 -13.12 -13.51 -24.31
C GLY A 494 -12.04 -14.29 -23.56
N LEU A 495 -12.27 -14.61 -22.29
CA LEU A 495 -11.36 -15.43 -21.46
C LEU A 495 -11.24 -16.87 -21.99
N ASN A 496 -12.21 -17.28 -22.80
CA ASN A 496 -12.21 -18.53 -23.55
C ASN A 496 -12.76 -18.18 -24.94
N PRO A 497 -11.91 -17.85 -25.93
CA PRO A 497 -12.36 -17.81 -27.31
C PRO A 497 -12.63 -19.26 -27.70
N GLY A 498 -13.81 -19.78 -27.35
CA GLY A 498 -14.23 -21.09 -27.79
C GLY A 498 -14.10 -21.18 -29.30
N ILE A 499 -13.94 -22.39 -29.83
CA ILE A 499 -13.99 -22.60 -31.28
C ILE A 499 -15.43 -22.32 -31.72
N ALA A 500 -15.68 -21.14 -32.26
CA ALA A 500 -16.92 -20.84 -32.96
C ALA A 500 -16.86 -21.55 -34.32
N LYS A 501 -17.61 -22.64 -34.45
CA LYS A 501 -17.78 -23.35 -35.72
C LYS A 501 -19.13 -22.95 -36.32
N GLY A 502 -19.07 -22.25 -37.45
CA GLY A 502 -20.25 -21.83 -38.21
C GLY A 502 -20.00 -22.02 -39.71
N GLU A 503 -21.08 -22.11 -40.48
CA GLU A 503 -21.00 -22.09 -41.93
C GLU A 503 -20.62 -20.68 -42.39
N LEU A 504 -19.52 -20.56 -43.15
CA LEU A 504 -19.13 -19.29 -43.76
C LEU A 504 -20.10 -19.03 -44.92
N VAL A 505 -21.12 -18.20 -44.67
CA VAL A 505 -22.04 -17.74 -45.70
C VAL A 505 -21.47 -16.45 -46.29
N VAL A 506 -20.90 -16.53 -47.49
CA VAL A 506 -20.52 -15.35 -48.26
C VAL A 506 -21.82 -14.76 -48.83
N VAL A 507 -22.17 -13.56 -48.39
CA VAL A 507 -23.33 -12.84 -48.91
C VAL A 507 -22.83 -11.93 -50.03
N ASP A 508 -23.06 -12.33 -51.28
CA ASP A 508 -22.81 -11.46 -52.44
C ASP A 508 -23.95 -10.44 -52.55
N GLY A 509 -23.65 -9.19 -52.20
CA GLY A 509 -24.55 -8.05 -52.37
C GLY A 509 -24.26 -6.94 -51.37
N ASP A 510 -24.22 -5.69 -51.84
CA ASP A 510 -24.12 -4.51 -50.98
C ASP A 510 -25.25 -4.55 -49.93
N VAL A 511 -24.87 -4.71 -48.66
CA VAL A 511 -25.79 -4.65 -47.54
C VAL A 511 -26.08 -3.16 -47.25
N PRO A 512 -27.36 -2.73 -47.18
CA PRO A 512 -27.73 -1.32 -46.96
C PRO A 512 -27.34 -0.78 -45.58
#